data_AF-A0A2E6ACU8-F1
#
_entry.id   AF-A0A2E6ACU8-F1
#
_cell.length_a   1.000
_cell.length_b   1.000
_cell.length_c   1.000
_cell.angle_alpha   90.00
_cell.angle_beta   90.00
_cell.angle_gamma   90.00
#
_symmetry.space_group_name_H-M   'P 1'
#
loop_
_entity.id
_entity.type
_entity.pdbx_description
1 polymer ?
#
loop_
_entity_poly.entity_id
_entity_poly.type
_entity_poly.pdbx_seq_one_letter_code
_entity_poly.pdbx_strand_id
1 'polypeptide(L)'
;MAIFAALHRLLTRDHLDGLVDRVTGRAQNAVWRRVCDRVPGMSIHEARGYIRARAAAVVDREMSILAAEEPTLSPRVKAELQMVVRHRLVRRLLLENLRRTNEQRSERRMAA
;
A
#
# COMPACT_ATOMS: atom_id res chain seq x y z
N MET A 1 37.12 4.54 0.82
CA MET A 1 35.98 5.46 1.07
C MET A 1 34.69 5.10 0.31
N ALA A 2 34.73 4.44 -0.86
CA ALA A 2 33.53 4.08 -1.62
C ALA A 2 32.61 3.03 -0.94
N ILE A 3 33.20 2.07 -0.21
CA ILE A 3 32.46 0.97 0.44
C ILE A 3 31.52 1.49 1.54
N PHE A 4 31.97 2.46 2.35
CA PHE A 4 31.16 3.04 3.42
C PHE A 4 29.93 3.80 2.88
N ALA A 5 30.11 4.55 1.78
CA ALA A 5 29.01 5.26 1.13
C ALA A 5 27.99 4.28 0.49
N ALA A 6 28.47 3.16 -0.09
CA ALA A 6 27.61 2.12 -0.63
C ALA A 6 26.79 1.44 0.48
N LEU A 7 27.44 1.06 1.59
CA LEU A 7 26.78 0.48 2.77
C LEU A 7 25.74 1.43 3.36
N HIS A 8 26.08 2.71 3.53
CA HIS A 8 25.14 3.70 4.03
C HIS A 8 23.90 3.85 3.12
N ARG A 9 24.08 3.85 1.79
CA ARG A 9 22.96 3.91 0.84
C ARG A 9 22.07 2.68 0.93
N LEU A 10 22.64 1.48 1.07
CA LEU A 10 21.90 0.24 1.23
C LEU A 10 21.08 0.24 2.53
N LEU A 11 21.72 0.56 3.66
CA LEU A 11 21.06 0.65 4.96
C LEU A 11 19.92 1.69 4.97
N THR A 12 20.16 2.84 4.33
CA THR A 12 19.12 3.88 4.19
C THR A 12 17.94 3.36 3.37
N ARG A 13 18.22 2.63 2.28
CA ARG A 13 17.18 2.06 1.42
C ARG A 13 16.35 1.01 2.16
N ASP A 14 17.01 0.09 2.85
CA ASP A 14 16.34 -0.97 3.62
C ASP A 14 15.47 -0.39 4.73
N HIS A 15 15.94 0.66 5.40
CA HIS A 15 15.17 1.38 6.39
C HIS A 15 13.91 2.02 5.76
N LEU A 16 14.05 2.75 4.65
CA LEU A 16 12.91 3.36 3.97
C LEU A 16 11.91 2.32 3.44
N ASP A 17 12.39 1.20 2.90
CA ASP A 17 11.52 0.11 2.46
C ASP A 17 10.75 -0.51 3.65
N GLY A 18 11.41 -0.66 4.80
CA GLY A 18 10.77 -1.07 6.05
C GLY A 18 9.68 -0.11 6.52
N LEU A 19 9.90 1.21 6.39
CA LEU A 19 8.88 2.21 6.71
C LEU A 19 7.68 2.11 5.75
N VAL A 20 7.94 1.96 4.44
CA VAL A 20 6.88 1.77 3.44
C VAL A 20 6.05 0.53 3.78
N ASP A 21 6.68 -0.59 4.11
CA ASP A 21 5.95 -1.82 4.42
C ASP A 21 5.13 -1.71 5.70
N ARG A 22 5.67 -1.06 6.73
CA ARG A 22 4.95 -0.79 7.98
C ARG A 22 3.69 0.04 7.71
N VAL A 23 3.83 1.19 7.05
CA VAL A 23 2.70 2.08 6.73
C VAL A 23 1.69 1.39 5.82
N THR A 24 2.18 0.69 4.78
CA THR A 24 1.31 -0.06 3.86
C THR A 24 0.52 -1.13 4.60
N GLY A 25 1.15 -1.86 5.52
CA GLY A 25 0.51 -2.88 6.34
C GLY A 25 -0.60 -2.31 7.23
N ARG A 26 -0.34 -1.21 7.94
CA ARG A 26 -1.35 -0.52 8.76
C ARG A 26 -2.53 -0.04 7.91
N ALA A 27 -2.24 0.59 6.77
CA ALA A 27 -3.26 1.12 5.86
C ALA A 27 -4.10 0.03 5.19
N GLN A 28 -3.52 -1.14 4.89
CA GLN A 28 -4.16 -2.21 4.13
C GLN A 28 -5.48 -2.66 4.76
N ASN A 29 -5.48 -3.00 6.05
CA ASN A 29 -6.69 -3.47 6.73
C ASN A 29 -7.76 -2.38 6.83
N ALA A 30 -7.35 -1.12 7.04
CA ALA A 30 -8.27 0.00 7.13
C ALA A 30 -8.92 0.33 5.78
N VAL A 31 -8.17 0.26 4.68
CA VAL A 31 -8.72 0.47 3.33
C VAL A 31 -9.54 -0.73 2.89
N TRP A 32 -9.07 -1.97 3.13
CA TRP A 32 -9.77 -3.17 2.70
C TRP A 32 -11.20 -3.23 3.24
N ARG A 33 -11.40 -2.95 4.54
CA ARG A 33 -12.73 -2.86 5.16
C ARG A 33 -13.69 -1.86 4.50
N ARG A 34 -13.17 -0.87 3.76
CA ARG A 34 -13.99 0.15 3.07
C ARG A 34 -14.33 -0.24 1.63
N VAL A 35 -13.61 -1.20 1.06
CA VAL A 35 -13.66 -1.50 -0.38
C VAL A 35 -14.07 -2.94 -0.68
N CYS A 36 -13.94 -3.86 0.28
CA CYS A 36 -14.13 -5.29 0.08
C CYS A 36 -15.50 -5.67 -0.49
N ASP A 37 -16.55 -4.92 -0.17
CA ASP A 37 -17.92 -5.24 -0.62
C ASP A 37 -18.24 -4.66 -2.01
N ARG A 38 -17.48 -3.65 -2.45
CA ARG A 38 -17.77 -2.90 -3.68
C ARG A 38 -16.85 -3.26 -4.84
N VAL A 39 -15.61 -3.61 -4.55
CA VAL A 39 -14.61 -3.93 -5.58
C VAL A 39 -14.93 -5.25 -6.32
N PRO A 40 -15.50 -6.29 -5.68
CA PRO A 40 -15.95 -7.48 -6.39
C PRO A 40 -17.03 -7.13 -7.42
N GLY A 41 -16.71 -7.31 -8.71
CA GLY A 41 -17.60 -6.97 -9.83
C GLY A 41 -17.19 -5.73 -10.63
N MET A 42 -16.25 -4.92 -10.13
CA MET A 42 -15.67 -3.80 -10.90
C MET A 42 -14.65 -4.30 -11.93
N SER A 43 -14.51 -3.59 -13.04
CA SER A 43 -13.34 -3.74 -13.92
C SER A 43 -12.06 -3.33 -13.18
N ILE A 44 -10.89 -3.78 -13.64
CA ILE A 44 -9.61 -3.46 -12.97
C ILE A 44 -9.32 -1.95 -12.94
N HIS A 45 -9.76 -1.21 -13.96
CA HIS A 45 -9.57 0.25 -14.03
C HIS A 45 -10.45 0.98 -13.02
N GLU A 46 -11.72 0.58 -12.91
CA GLU A 46 -12.67 1.12 -11.93
C GLU A 46 -12.23 0.78 -10.51
N ALA A 47 -11.89 -0.48 -10.26
CA ALA A 47 -11.36 -0.94 -8.98
C ALA A 47 -10.15 -0.11 -8.54
N ARG A 48 -9.20 0.13 -9.45
CA ARG A 48 -8.00 0.94 -9.18
C ARG A 48 -8.37 2.37 -8.78
N GLY A 49 -9.26 3.01 -9.54
CA GLY A 49 -9.72 4.37 -9.26
C GLY A 49 -10.45 4.47 -7.92
N TYR A 50 -11.36 3.53 -7.67
CA TYR A 50 -12.13 3.43 -6.44
C TYR A 50 -11.23 3.22 -5.21
N ILE A 51 -10.33 2.24 -5.26
CA ILE A 51 -9.38 1.96 -4.16
C ILE A 51 -8.51 3.19 -3.90
N ARG A 52 -7.96 3.82 -4.94
CA ARG A 52 -7.13 5.02 -4.79
C ARG A 52 -7.87 6.15 -4.07
N ALA A 53 -9.11 6.41 -4.45
CA ALA A 53 -9.94 7.43 -3.81
C ALA A 53 -10.20 7.11 -2.32
N ARG A 54 -10.54 5.85 -2.00
CA ARG A 54 -10.82 5.41 -0.63
C ARG A 54 -9.57 5.31 0.25
N ALA A 55 -8.40 5.12 -0.36
CA ALA A 55 -7.12 5.03 0.34
C ALA A 55 -6.55 6.39 0.77
N ALA A 56 -6.88 7.48 0.07
CA ALA A 56 -6.25 8.79 0.28
C ALA A 56 -6.21 9.22 1.75
N ALA A 57 -7.38 9.36 2.39
CA ALA A 57 -7.47 9.78 3.80
C ALA A 57 -6.82 8.79 4.79
N VAL A 58 -6.80 7.49 4.46
CA VAL A 58 -6.12 6.49 5.31
C VAL A 58 -4.61 6.68 5.22
N VAL A 59 -4.07 6.78 4.00
CA VAL A 59 -2.64 6.99 3.81
C VAL A 59 -2.20 8.31 4.43
N ASP A 60 -2.98 9.39 4.31
CA ASP A 60 -2.63 10.68 4.87
C ASP A 60 -2.56 10.62 6.41
N ARG A 61 -3.50 9.91 7.06
CA ARG A 61 -3.46 9.63 8.49
C ARG A 61 -2.22 8.81 8.88
N GLU A 62 -1.96 7.72 8.18
CA GLU A 62 -0.84 6.82 8.50
C GLU A 62 0.53 7.49 8.26
N MET A 63 0.62 8.38 7.27
CA MET A 63 1.81 9.20 7.03
C MET A 63 1.99 10.29 8.08
N SER A 64 0.90 10.85 8.62
CA SER A 64 0.98 11.78 9.75
C SER A 64 1.51 11.09 11.01
N ILE A 65 1.10 9.83 11.25
CA ILE A 65 1.63 9.02 12.35
C ILE A 65 3.12 8.74 12.12
N LEU A 66 3.51 8.30 10.92
CA LEU A 66 4.92 8.10 10.57
C LEU A 66 5.74 9.39 10.76
N ALA A 67 5.21 10.55 10.38
CA ALA A 67 5.93 11.81 10.50
C ALA A 67 6.20 12.21 11.96
N ALA A 68 5.35 11.77 12.90
CA ALA A 68 5.54 11.92 14.33
C ALA A 68 6.53 10.88 14.90
N GLU A 69 6.49 9.64 14.39
CA GLU A 69 7.43 8.56 14.75
C GLU A 69 8.87 8.85 14.25
N GLU A 70 8.98 9.50 13.09
CA GLU A 70 10.25 9.74 12.38
C GLU A 70 10.47 11.25 12.12
N PRO A 71 10.80 12.04 13.17
CA PRO A 71 10.95 13.49 13.05
C PRO A 71 12.15 13.91 12.20
N THR A 72 13.16 13.04 12.07
CA THR A 72 14.40 13.29 11.32
C THR A 72 14.23 13.19 9.81
N LEU A 73 13.15 12.58 9.32
CA LEU A 73 12.89 12.49 7.88
C LEU A 73 12.56 13.86 7.29
N SER A 74 13.25 14.22 6.21
CA SER A 74 13.00 15.46 5.50
C SER A 74 11.59 15.48 4.87
N PRO A 75 10.98 16.67 4.67
CA PRO A 75 9.68 16.79 4.00
C PRO A 75 9.64 16.13 2.61
N ARG A 76 10.76 16.20 1.88
CA ARG A 76 10.91 15.56 0.57
C ARG A 76 10.80 14.04 0.68
N VAL A 77 11.55 13.43 1.61
CA VAL A 77 11.51 11.97 1.81
C VAL A 77 10.11 11.54 2.27
N LYS A 78 9.45 12.31 3.15
CA LYS A 78 8.07 12.04 3.56
C LYS A 78 7.10 12.04 2.37
N ALA A 79 7.23 12.99 1.44
CA ALA A 79 6.41 13.04 0.23
C ALA A 79 6.68 11.85 -0.72
N GLU A 80 7.96 11.48 -0.90
CA GLU A 80 8.35 10.31 -1.69
C GLU A 80 7.79 9.02 -1.08
N LEU A 81 7.91 8.83 0.24
CA LEU A 81 7.32 7.70 0.96
C LEU A 81 5.79 7.65 0.79
N GLN A 82 5.10 8.77 0.91
CA GLN A 82 3.64 8.84 0.71
C GLN A 82 3.24 8.38 -0.69
N MET A 83 3.97 8.77 -1.74
CA MET A 83 3.72 8.31 -3.11
C MET A 83 3.92 6.80 -3.24
N VAL A 84 5.03 6.27 -2.71
CA VAL A 84 5.35 4.83 -2.77
C VAL A 84 4.32 4.01 -1.98
N VAL A 85 3.94 4.45 -0.79
CA VAL A 85 2.90 3.82 0.04
C VAL A 85 1.57 3.79 -0.72
N ARG A 86 1.12 4.91 -1.29
CA ARG A 86 -0.12 4.95 -2.08
C ARG A 86 -0.09 3.93 -3.23
N HIS A 87 1.01 3.88 -3.98
CA HIS A 87 1.15 2.96 -5.09
C HIS A 87 1.17 1.49 -4.64
N ARG A 88 1.99 1.16 -3.63
CA ARG A 88 2.14 -0.20 -3.09
C ARG A 88 0.83 -0.70 -2.48
N LEU A 89 0.12 0.15 -1.75
CA LEU A 89 -1.17 -0.15 -1.15
C LEU A 89 -2.24 -0.46 -2.21
N VAL A 90 -2.40 0.40 -3.22
CA VAL A 90 -3.36 0.19 -4.32
C VAL A 90 -3.06 -1.13 -5.03
N ARG A 91 -1.78 -1.40 -5.33
CA ARG A 91 -1.35 -2.64 -5.97
C ARG A 91 -1.69 -3.87 -5.12
N ARG A 92 -1.40 -3.86 -3.81
CA ARG A 92 -1.72 -4.97 -2.89
C ARG A 92 -3.22 -5.25 -2.84
N LEU A 93 -4.05 -4.22 -2.71
CA LEU A 93 -5.51 -4.36 -2.62
C LEU A 93 -6.12 -4.85 -3.94
N LEU A 94 -5.57 -4.44 -5.09
CA LEU A 94 -5.98 -4.97 -6.38
C LEU A 94 -5.66 -6.46 -6.51
N LEU A 95 -4.45 -6.87 -6.12
CA LEU A 95 -4.05 -8.28 -6.14
C LEU A 95 -4.92 -9.13 -5.21
N GLU A 96 -5.20 -8.65 -4.01
CA GLU A 96 -6.10 -9.32 -3.06
C GLU A 96 -7.52 -9.46 -3.64
N ASN A 97 -8.05 -8.42 -4.30
CA ASN A 97 -9.35 -8.51 -4.96
C ASN A 97 -9.37 -9.53 -6.10
N LEU A 98 -8.32 -9.56 -6.93
CA LEU A 98 -8.20 -10.53 -8.02
C LEU A 98 -8.14 -11.95 -7.48
N ARG A 99 -7.37 -12.18 -6.41
CA ARG A 99 -7.28 -13.47 -5.73
C ARG A 99 -8.66 -13.96 -5.27
N ARG A 100 -9.40 -13.12 -4.53
CA ARG A 100 -10.74 -13.48 -4.04
C ARG A 100 -11.76 -13.70 -5.15
N THR A 101 -11.70 -12.88 -6.20
CA THR A 101 -12.60 -13.05 -7.36
C THR A 101 -12.35 -14.39 -8.06
N ASN A 102 -11.09 -14.81 -8.17
CA ASN A 102 -10.73 -16.10 -8.75
C ASN A 102 -11.17 -17.26 -7.84
N GLU A 103 -10.98 -17.17 -6.53
CA GLU A 103 -11.46 -18.16 -5.55
C GLU A 103 -12.97 -18.38 -5.67
N GLN A 104 -13.76 -17.30 -5.65
CA GLN A 104 -15.21 -17.36 -5.82
C GLN A 104 -15.65 -17.97 -7.16
N ARG A 105 -14.91 -17.70 -8.24
CA ARG A 105 -15.18 -18.30 -9.56
C ARG A 105 -14.89 -19.80 -9.57
N SER A 106 -13.81 -20.23 -8.93
CA SER A 106 -13.47 -21.65 -8.82
C SER A 106 -14.53 -22.42 -8.01
N GLU A 107 -14.96 -21.87 -6.87
CA GLU A 107 -16.02 -22.47 -6.04
C GLU A 107 -17.33 -22.65 -6.82
N ARG A 108 -17.75 -21.62 -7.56
CA ARG A 108 -18.97 -21.68 -8.40
C ARG A 108 -18.89 -22.73 -9.50
N ARG A 109 -17.69 -22.99 -10.05
CA ARG A 109 -17.49 -24.02 -11.08
C ARG A 109 -17.51 -25.44 -10.51
N MET A 110 -17.09 -25.61 -9.26
CA MET A 110 -17.12 -26.93 -8.59
C MET A 110 -18.51 -27.30 -8.09
N ALA A 111 -19.36 -26.30 -7.83
CA ALA A 111 -20.73 -26.49 -7.35
C ALA A 111 -21.78 -26.66 -8.48
N ALA A 112 -21.37 -26.47 -9.75
CA ALA A 112 -22.20 -26.62 -10.94
C ALA A 112 -21.89 -27.94 -11.65
#